data_AF-A0A8T8C2L4-F1
#
_entry.id   AF-A0A8T8C2L4-F1
#
_cell.length_a   1.000
_cell.length_b   1.000
_cell.length_c   1.000
_cell.angle_alpha   90.00
_cell.angle_beta   90.00
_cell.angle_gamma   90.00
#
_symmetry.space_group_name_H-M   'P 1'
#
loop_
_entity.id
_entity.type
_entity.pdbx_description
1 polymer ?
#
loop_
_entity_poly.entity_id
_entity_poly.type
_entity_poly.pdbx_seq_one_letter_code
_entity_poly.pdbx_strand_id
1 'polypeptide(L)'
;MKTALSTTFGLLLLSAAVMTQAADMPVVKPMRGTVDSLQADTLNFTTRAGQHQSIQLTDKTGIRLVSKADLESIKADSFVGSAAIPQADGTLKALEVTVFEPSLKGSGEGHYGWENADGTTGTMTNGTVGTLSKANGRTLTVQYKGGEKQLVVPEDVPIAYVEPGQRSELKAGAKVVLFPADDGKSARGVAVGKDGFTPPM
;
A
#
# COMPACT_ATOMS: atom_id res chain seq x y z
N MET A 1 -21.85 55.02 -50.65
CA MET A 1 -22.76 54.83 -49.50
C MET A 1 -23.13 53.36 -49.40
N LYS A 2 -22.86 52.73 -48.24
CA LYS A 2 -23.37 51.43 -47.76
C LYS A 2 -22.83 50.21 -48.55
N THR A 3 -22.28 49.14 -47.97
CA THR A 3 -22.59 48.45 -46.70
C THR A 3 -21.34 47.72 -46.18
N ALA A 4 -21.04 47.85 -44.88
CA ALA A 4 -20.02 47.07 -44.18
C ALA A 4 -20.60 45.72 -43.72
N LEU A 5 -19.88 44.63 -43.99
CA LEU A 5 -20.20 43.28 -43.52
C LEU A 5 -19.39 43.01 -42.26
N SER A 6 -20.11 42.76 -41.17
CA SER A 6 -19.58 42.43 -39.84
C SER A 6 -19.32 40.93 -39.78
N THR A 7 -18.12 40.51 -39.36
CA THR A 7 -17.85 39.10 -39.04
C THR A 7 -17.16 39.02 -37.69
N THR A 8 -17.95 38.70 -36.67
CA THR A 8 -17.50 38.40 -35.31
C THR A 8 -16.86 37.01 -35.30
N PHE A 9 -15.55 36.94 -35.05
CA PHE A 9 -14.83 35.67 -34.87
C PHE A 9 -14.89 35.28 -33.38
N GLY A 10 -15.77 34.33 -33.05
CA GLY A 10 -15.86 33.76 -31.71
C GLY A 10 -14.70 32.80 -31.46
N LEU A 11 -13.82 33.15 -30.51
CA LEU A 11 -12.73 32.29 -30.05
C LEU A 11 -13.31 31.21 -29.13
N LEU A 12 -13.45 29.97 -29.65
CA LEU A 12 -13.72 28.79 -28.81
C LEU A 12 -12.42 28.41 -28.08
N LEU A 13 -12.35 28.68 -26.77
CA LEU A 13 -11.33 28.15 -25.88
C LEU A 13 -11.64 26.67 -25.60
N LEU A 14 -11.08 25.75 -26.39
CA LEU A 14 -11.01 24.34 -26.02
C LEU A 14 -10.09 24.20 -24.81
N SER A 15 -10.69 24.07 -23.63
CA SER A 15 -9.99 23.63 -22.42
C SER A 15 -9.66 22.15 -22.58
N ALA A 16 -8.43 21.84 -22.99
CA ALA A 16 -7.92 20.48 -23.01
C ALA A 16 -7.80 20.00 -21.55
N ALA A 17 -8.74 19.16 -21.11
CA ALA A 17 -8.58 18.40 -19.88
C ALA A 17 -7.38 17.46 -20.06
N VAL A 18 -6.29 17.76 -19.36
CA VAL A 18 -5.14 16.85 -19.28
C VAL A 18 -5.60 15.65 -18.45
N MET A 19 -6.07 14.61 -19.12
CA MET A 19 -6.28 13.30 -18.52
C MET A 19 -4.89 12.77 -18.16
N THR A 20 -4.45 12.96 -16.92
CA THR A 20 -3.25 12.29 -16.39
C THR A 20 -3.51 10.79 -16.44
N GLN A 21 -2.89 10.11 -17.42
CA GLN A 21 -2.98 8.67 -17.57
C GLN A 21 -2.36 8.00 -16.34
N ALA A 22 -3.11 7.12 -15.68
CA ALA A 22 -2.65 6.29 -14.56
C ALA A 22 -1.63 5.19 -14.97
N ALA A 23 -1.13 5.22 -16.21
CA ALA A 23 -0.39 4.13 -16.84
C ALA A 23 1.10 4.06 -16.45
N ASP A 24 1.67 5.10 -15.81
CA ASP A 24 3.12 5.21 -15.57
C ASP A 24 3.54 5.11 -14.08
N MET A 25 2.65 4.72 -13.16
CA MET A 25 3.06 4.57 -11.76
C MET A 25 3.94 3.32 -11.60
N PRO A 26 5.17 3.44 -11.05
CA PRO A 26 5.97 2.28 -10.69
C PRO A 26 5.18 1.33 -9.79
N VAL A 27 5.15 0.05 -10.15
CA VAL A 27 4.42 -0.98 -9.40
C VAL A 27 5.36 -1.68 -8.44
N VAL A 28 5.08 -1.59 -7.16
CA VAL A 28 5.78 -2.38 -6.14
C VAL A 28 5.25 -3.81 -6.17
N LYS A 29 6.17 -4.79 -6.21
CA LYS A 29 5.88 -6.23 -6.26
C LYS A 29 6.45 -6.96 -5.05
N PRO A 30 5.71 -7.03 -3.92
CA PRO A 30 6.17 -7.74 -2.75
C PRO A 30 6.16 -9.26 -2.98
N MET A 31 7.17 -9.94 -2.45
CA MET A 31 7.18 -11.41 -2.45
C MET A 31 6.51 -11.91 -1.18
N ARG A 32 5.62 -12.90 -1.31
CA ARG A 32 4.85 -13.44 -0.18
C ARG A 32 5.17 -14.90 -0.01
N GLY A 33 5.40 -15.33 1.23
CA GLY A 33 5.84 -16.69 1.49
C GLY A 33 5.89 -17.10 2.95
N THR A 34 6.53 -18.23 3.17
CA THR A 34 6.79 -18.83 4.48
C THR A 34 8.29 -18.93 4.68
N VAL A 35 8.80 -18.50 5.82
CA VAL A 35 10.22 -18.61 6.15
C VAL A 35 10.59 -20.09 6.26
N ASP A 36 11.64 -20.49 5.56
CA ASP A 36 12.25 -21.81 5.68
C ASP A 36 13.37 -21.76 6.73
N SER A 37 14.26 -20.76 6.63
CA SER A 37 15.34 -20.52 7.59
C SER A 37 15.94 -19.13 7.43
N LEU A 38 16.57 -18.61 8.49
CA LEU A 38 17.48 -17.47 8.43
C LEU A 38 18.90 -17.94 8.75
N GLN A 39 19.83 -17.81 7.80
CA GLN A 39 21.22 -18.20 7.95
C GLN A 39 22.12 -16.98 7.77
N ALA A 40 22.72 -16.50 8.86
CA ALA A 40 23.38 -15.20 8.92
C ALA A 40 22.48 -14.08 8.38
N ASP A 41 22.76 -13.59 7.17
CA ASP A 41 22.03 -12.52 6.48
C ASP A 41 21.16 -13.02 5.32
N THR A 42 21.08 -14.32 5.09
CA THR A 42 20.27 -14.90 4.01
C THR A 42 18.98 -15.46 4.56
N LEU A 43 17.86 -14.84 4.17
CA LEU A 43 16.52 -15.35 4.46
C LEU A 43 16.08 -16.30 3.34
N ASN A 44 15.93 -17.58 3.66
CA ASN A 44 15.38 -18.59 2.78
C ASN A 44 13.87 -18.72 3.05
N PHE A 45 13.07 -18.77 2.00
CA PHE A 45 11.63 -18.83 2.11
C PHE A 45 10.99 -19.56 0.93
N THR A 46 9.85 -20.19 1.19
CA THR A 46 8.99 -20.78 0.17
C THR A 46 7.90 -19.76 -0.22
N THR A 47 7.86 -19.38 -1.49
CA THR A 47 6.80 -18.49 -2.03
C THR A 47 5.42 -19.16 -1.95
N ARG A 48 4.35 -18.37 -2.05
CA ARG A 48 2.97 -18.92 -2.15
C ARG A 48 2.77 -19.87 -3.34
N ALA A 49 3.59 -19.75 -4.40
CA ALA A 49 3.59 -20.64 -5.55
C ALA A 49 4.44 -21.91 -5.36
N GLY A 50 4.95 -22.15 -4.14
CA GLY A 50 5.73 -23.33 -3.80
C GLY A 50 7.19 -23.29 -4.23
N GLN A 51 7.69 -22.14 -4.69
CA GLN A 51 9.09 -21.99 -5.11
C GLN A 51 9.98 -21.64 -3.91
N HIS A 52 11.09 -22.35 -3.73
CA HIS A 52 12.13 -21.98 -2.77
C HIS A 52 12.96 -20.82 -3.32
N GLN A 53 13.09 -19.77 -2.53
CA GLN A 53 13.84 -18.56 -2.86
C GLN A 53 14.68 -18.10 -1.67
N SER A 54 15.65 -17.24 -1.97
CA SER A 54 16.45 -16.57 -0.95
C SER A 54 16.56 -15.07 -1.25
N ILE A 55 16.68 -14.28 -0.19
CA ILE A 55 16.91 -12.84 -0.27
C ILE A 55 17.90 -12.41 0.82
N GLN A 56 18.75 -11.42 0.51
CA GLN A 56 19.70 -10.88 1.48
C GLN A 56 19.01 -9.88 2.40
N LEU A 57 19.30 -9.98 3.69
CA LEU A 57 18.99 -8.98 4.71
C LEU A 57 20.26 -8.20 5.00
N THR A 58 20.12 -6.89 5.19
CA THR A 58 21.21 -6.00 5.58
C THR A 58 20.90 -5.38 6.93
N ASP A 59 21.80 -4.56 7.45
CA ASP A 59 21.58 -3.66 8.58
C ASP A 59 20.47 -2.63 8.30
N LYS A 60 20.23 -2.30 7.01
CA LYS A 60 19.18 -1.39 6.57
C LYS A 60 17.81 -2.05 6.41
N THR A 61 17.74 -3.39 6.45
CA THR A 61 16.47 -4.09 6.27
C THR A 61 15.57 -3.88 7.49
N GLY A 62 14.47 -3.15 7.29
CA GLY A 62 13.48 -2.93 8.35
C GLY A 62 12.68 -4.21 8.62
N ILE A 63 12.69 -4.70 9.86
CA ILE A 63 11.81 -5.79 10.29
C ILE A 63 10.56 -5.21 10.93
N ARG A 64 9.40 -5.76 10.56
CA ARG A 64 8.07 -5.32 11.01
C ARG A 64 7.29 -6.54 11.48
N LEU A 65 6.76 -6.47 12.69
CA LEU A 65 5.92 -7.52 13.25
C LEU A 65 4.45 -7.17 12.98
N VAL A 66 3.70 -8.11 12.41
CA VAL A 66 2.33 -7.89 11.95
C VAL A 66 1.37 -8.76 12.74
N SER A 67 0.33 -8.16 13.30
CA SER A 67 -0.71 -8.86 14.04
C SER A 67 -2.09 -8.45 13.53
N LYS A 68 -3.12 -9.22 13.91
CA LYS A 68 -4.51 -8.86 13.64
C LYS A 68 -4.87 -7.60 14.44
N ALA A 69 -5.64 -6.71 13.82
CA ALA A 69 -6.31 -5.61 14.49
C ALA A 69 -7.77 -5.49 14.04
N ASP A 70 -8.49 -4.60 14.70
CA ASP A 70 -9.91 -4.33 14.43
C ASP A 70 -10.09 -2.90 13.90
N LEU A 71 -11.27 -2.60 13.36
CA LEU A 71 -11.58 -1.33 12.72
C LEU A 71 -11.41 -0.14 13.69
N GLU A 72 -11.69 -0.36 14.96
CA GLU A 72 -11.57 0.59 16.06
C GLU A 72 -10.12 1.03 16.33
N SER A 73 -9.13 0.29 15.80
CA SER A 73 -7.72 0.70 15.83
C SER A 73 -7.42 1.85 14.86
N ILE A 74 -8.27 2.05 13.84
CA ILE A 74 -8.16 3.16 12.89
C ILE A 74 -8.77 4.40 13.52
N LYS A 75 -7.91 5.30 13.98
CA LYS A 75 -8.30 6.55 14.62
C LYS A 75 -7.94 7.72 13.70
N ALA A 76 -8.50 8.89 14.00
CA ALA A 76 -7.96 10.12 13.45
C ALA A 76 -6.48 10.24 13.82
N ASP A 77 -5.66 10.74 12.90
CA ASP A 77 -4.19 10.83 12.98
C ASP A 77 -3.41 9.48 12.96
N SER A 78 -4.11 8.33 12.93
CA SER A 78 -3.46 7.05 12.65
C SER A 78 -2.76 7.11 11.29
N PHE A 79 -1.53 6.61 11.24
CA PHE A 79 -0.87 6.34 9.97
C PHE A 79 -1.30 4.96 9.47
N VAL A 80 -1.84 4.90 8.27
CA VAL A 80 -2.38 3.68 7.67
C VAL A 80 -1.75 3.41 6.31
N GLY A 81 -1.75 2.15 5.91
CA GLY A 81 -1.51 1.70 4.55
C GLY A 81 -2.70 0.88 4.08
N SER A 82 -3.01 0.92 2.78
CA SER A 82 -4.10 0.11 2.22
C SER A 82 -3.82 -0.25 0.77
N ALA A 83 -3.69 -1.55 0.52
CA ALA A 83 -3.85 -2.11 -0.83
C ALA A 83 -5.32 -1.95 -1.25
N ALA A 84 -5.56 -1.42 -2.45
CA ALA A 84 -6.90 -1.11 -2.91
C ALA A 84 -7.06 -1.17 -4.42
N ILE A 85 -8.30 -1.42 -4.86
CA ILE A 85 -8.71 -1.40 -6.26
C ILE A 85 -9.39 -0.06 -6.58
N PRO A 86 -8.90 0.72 -7.57
CA PRO A 86 -9.57 1.93 -8.03
C PRO A 86 -11.00 1.65 -8.51
N GLN A 87 -11.94 2.53 -8.18
CA GLN A 87 -13.34 2.46 -8.59
C GLN A 87 -13.65 3.54 -9.64
N ALA A 88 -14.73 3.34 -10.39
CA ALA A 88 -15.14 4.27 -11.46
C ALA A 88 -15.55 5.67 -10.93
N ASP A 89 -15.97 5.76 -9.67
CA ASP A 89 -16.33 7.02 -8.98
C ASP A 89 -15.11 7.77 -8.41
N GLY A 90 -13.90 7.24 -8.61
CA GLY A 90 -12.65 7.82 -8.11
C GLY A 90 -12.30 7.42 -6.67
N THR A 91 -13.13 6.64 -5.98
CA THR A 91 -12.79 6.05 -4.69
C THR A 91 -11.87 4.83 -4.85
N LEU A 92 -11.28 4.39 -3.73
CA LEU A 92 -10.46 3.19 -3.66
C LEU A 92 -11.17 2.16 -2.79
N LYS A 93 -11.49 0.98 -3.33
CA LYS A 93 -12.01 -0.14 -2.54
C LYS A 93 -10.85 -0.87 -1.88
N ALA A 94 -10.72 -0.78 -0.57
CA ALA A 94 -9.68 -1.46 0.19
C ALA A 94 -9.78 -2.98 0.03
N LEU A 95 -8.63 -3.63 -0.04
CA LEU A 95 -8.45 -5.08 0.08
C LEU A 95 -7.91 -5.46 1.45
N GLU A 96 -7.19 -4.53 2.10
CA GLU A 96 -6.74 -4.61 3.49
C GLU A 96 -6.54 -3.19 4.02
N VAL A 97 -6.46 -3.06 5.35
CA VAL A 97 -5.96 -1.85 5.99
C VAL A 97 -4.93 -2.21 7.04
N THR A 98 -3.73 -1.67 6.90
CA THR A 98 -2.67 -1.75 7.89
C THR A 98 -2.65 -0.47 8.72
N VAL A 99 -2.70 -0.59 10.04
CA VAL A 99 -2.45 0.49 11.00
C VAL A 99 -1.02 0.36 11.50
N PHE A 100 -0.24 1.43 11.38
CA PHE A 100 1.15 1.44 11.84
C PHE A 100 1.23 1.99 13.26
N GLU A 101 2.09 1.36 14.06
CA GLU A 101 2.55 1.91 15.33
C GLU A 101 3.16 3.32 15.10
N PRO A 102 2.94 4.29 16.02
CA PRO A 102 3.35 5.68 15.83
C PRO A 102 4.81 5.91 15.41
N SER A 103 5.78 5.14 15.91
CA SER A 103 7.20 5.26 15.51
C SER A 103 7.46 4.90 14.05
N LEU A 104 6.50 4.25 13.38
CA LEU A 104 6.57 3.86 11.97
C LEU A 104 5.82 4.82 11.04
N LYS A 105 5.30 5.94 11.54
CA LYS A 105 4.64 6.97 10.71
C LYS A 105 5.57 7.44 9.58
N GLY A 106 5.03 7.51 8.37
CA GLY A 106 5.79 7.79 7.15
C GLY A 106 6.32 6.56 6.40
N SER A 107 6.12 5.35 6.93
CA SER A 107 6.53 4.11 6.27
C SER A 107 5.91 3.94 4.89
N GLY A 108 6.72 4.09 3.85
CA GLY A 108 6.28 3.97 2.45
C GLY A 108 5.16 4.94 2.09
N GLU A 109 5.11 6.12 2.73
CA GLU A 109 4.07 7.13 2.51
C GLU A 109 3.93 7.49 1.02
N GLY A 110 2.68 7.61 0.55
CA GLY A 110 2.36 7.99 -0.82
C GLY A 110 1.21 7.18 -1.41
N HIS A 111 0.99 7.37 -2.72
CA HIS A 111 0.07 6.60 -3.53
C HIS A 111 0.80 6.10 -4.78
N TYR A 112 0.82 4.78 -4.99
CA TYR A 112 1.61 4.14 -6.04
C TYR A 112 0.97 2.83 -6.50
N GLY A 113 1.47 2.28 -7.62
CA GLY A 113 1.03 0.98 -8.13
C GLY A 113 1.46 -0.17 -7.20
N TRP A 114 0.60 -1.17 -7.05
CA TRP A 114 0.82 -2.27 -6.12
C TRP A 114 0.38 -3.61 -6.71
N GLU A 115 1.21 -4.63 -6.60
CA GLU A 115 0.80 -6.01 -6.89
C GLU A 115 0.11 -6.62 -5.66
N ASN A 116 -1.19 -6.86 -5.76
CA ASN A 116 -2.03 -7.40 -4.70
C ASN A 116 -1.65 -8.85 -4.36
N ALA A 117 -2.19 -9.35 -3.25
CA ALA A 117 -1.92 -10.70 -2.77
C ALA A 117 -2.35 -11.83 -3.73
N ASP A 118 -3.25 -11.53 -4.67
CA ASP A 118 -3.73 -12.41 -5.74
C ASP A 118 -2.95 -12.24 -7.06
N GLY A 119 -1.94 -11.37 -7.11
CA GLY A 119 -1.14 -11.07 -8.30
C GLY A 119 -1.75 -10.03 -9.25
N THR A 120 -2.94 -9.51 -8.97
CA THR A 120 -3.52 -8.41 -9.75
C THR A 120 -2.85 -7.08 -9.44
N THR A 121 -2.83 -6.16 -10.41
CA THR A 121 -2.33 -4.80 -10.18
C THR A 121 -3.44 -3.91 -9.65
N GLY A 122 -3.20 -3.32 -8.47
CA GLY A 122 -4.01 -2.27 -7.87
C GLY A 122 -3.14 -1.09 -7.43
N THR A 123 -3.51 -0.48 -6.31
CA THR A 123 -2.80 0.65 -5.72
C THR A 123 -2.49 0.39 -4.26
N MET A 124 -1.45 1.04 -3.76
CA MET A 124 -1.17 1.17 -2.33
C MET A 124 -1.30 2.63 -1.94
N THR A 125 -2.03 2.93 -0.87
CA THR A 125 -2.09 4.28 -0.30
C THR A 125 -1.65 4.25 1.14
N ASN A 126 -0.53 4.91 1.44
CA ASN A 126 -0.01 5.07 2.79
C ASN A 126 -0.04 6.54 3.19
N GLY A 127 -0.67 6.84 4.33
CA GLY A 127 -0.87 8.21 4.76
C GLY A 127 -1.50 8.31 6.15
N THR A 128 -1.78 9.53 6.57
CA THR A 128 -2.43 9.84 7.84
C THR A 128 -3.94 9.95 7.63
N VAL A 129 -4.71 9.29 8.50
CA VAL A 129 -6.17 9.43 8.52
C VAL A 129 -6.52 10.84 8.98
N GLY A 130 -7.14 11.62 8.10
CA GLY A 130 -7.65 12.95 8.42
C GLY A 130 -9.02 12.84 9.11
N THR A 131 -10.08 13.07 8.34
CA THR A 131 -11.45 12.97 8.83
C THR A 131 -12.00 11.56 8.64
N LEU A 132 -12.51 10.96 9.71
CA LEU A 132 -13.36 9.77 9.65
C LEU A 132 -14.79 10.19 9.33
N SER A 133 -15.30 9.89 8.13
CA SER A 133 -16.70 10.16 7.82
C SER A 133 -17.58 9.13 8.52
N LYS A 134 -18.24 9.54 9.60
CA LYS A 134 -19.17 8.71 10.38
C LYS A 134 -20.42 8.29 9.61
N ALA A 135 -20.70 8.89 8.44
CA ALA A 135 -21.95 8.66 7.71
C ALA A 135 -22.14 7.20 7.25
N ASN A 136 -21.04 6.47 6.98
CA ASN A 136 -21.03 5.03 6.69
C ASN A 136 -19.97 4.26 7.51
N GLY A 137 -19.36 4.91 8.52
CA GLY A 137 -18.39 4.34 9.47
C GLY A 137 -17.05 3.83 8.91
N ARG A 138 -16.89 3.73 7.59
CA ARG A 138 -15.83 2.91 6.95
C ARG A 138 -15.24 3.51 5.67
N THR A 139 -15.49 4.81 5.45
CA THR A 139 -14.79 5.58 4.42
C THR A 139 -13.73 6.45 5.10
N LEU A 140 -12.48 6.24 4.73
CA LEU A 140 -11.31 6.91 5.28
C LEU A 140 -10.80 7.95 4.28
N THR A 141 -10.70 9.22 4.71
CA THR A 141 -9.87 10.21 4.01
C THR A 141 -8.43 10.02 4.45
N VAL A 142 -7.57 9.52 3.56
CA VAL A 142 -6.14 9.30 3.83
C VAL A 142 -5.31 10.35 3.12
N GLN A 143 -4.57 11.13 3.91
CA GLN A 143 -3.74 12.24 3.46
C GLN A 143 -2.27 11.85 3.45
N TYR A 144 -1.56 12.22 2.41
CA TYR A 144 -0.11 12.03 2.25
C TYR A 144 0.48 13.27 1.55
N LYS A 145 1.81 13.42 1.54
CA LYS A 145 2.48 14.59 0.94
C LYS A 145 2.03 14.96 -0.48
N GLY A 146 1.55 13.99 -1.26
CA GLY A 146 1.10 14.17 -2.64
C GLY A 146 -0.40 14.42 -2.82
N GLY A 147 -1.19 14.49 -1.75
CA GLY A 147 -2.63 14.73 -1.80
C GLY A 147 -3.43 13.85 -0.86
N GLU A 148 -4.67 13.56 -1.22
CA GLU A 148 -5.55 12.68 -0.44
C GLU A 148 -6.30 11.69 -1.31
N LYS A 149 -6.73 10.58 -0.69
CA LYS A 149 -7.59 9.56 -1.30
C LYS A 149 -8.72 9.18 -0.36
N GLN A 150 -9.86 8.83 -0.95
CA GLN A 150 -11.00 8.24 -0.26
C GLN A 150 -10.91 6.72 -0.37
N LEU A 151 -10.70 6.06 0.77
CA LEU A 151 -10.66 4.60 0.90
C LEU A 151 -11.98 4.11 1.47
N VAL A 152 -12.70 3.27 0.73
CA VAL A 152 -13.88 2.55 1.20
C VAL A 152 -13.42 1.20 1.73
N VAL A 153 -13.74 0.88 2.98
CA VAL A 153 -13.32 -0.33 3.69
C VAL A 153 -14.52 -1.29 3.81
N PRO A 154 -14.59 -2.39 3.03
CA PRO A 154 -15.65 -3.42 3.10
C PRO A 154 -15.58 -4.31 4.37
N GLU A 155 -16.69 -4.96 4.78
CA GLU A 155 -16.84 -5.60 6.13
C GLU A 155 -15.91 -6.77 6.38
N ASP A 156 -15.53 -7.43 5.30
CA ASP A 156 -14.71 -8.62 5.25
C ASP A 156 -13.21 -8.33 5.10
N VAL A 157 -12.80 -7.07 4.96
CA VAL A 157 -11.38 -6.77 4.75
C VAL A 157 -10.57 -6.93 6.04
N PRO A 158 -9.42 -7.61 5.97
CA PRO A 158 -8.53 -7.77 7.11
C PRO A 158 -7.93 -6.42 7.51
N ILE A 159 -7.85 -6.21 8.83
CA ILE A 159 -7.15 -5.08 9.43
C ILE A 159 -5.95 -5.63 10.19
N ALA A 160 -4.80 -5.06 9.93
CA ALA A 160 -3.53 -5.47 10.51
C ALA A 160 -2.93 -4.34 11.34
N TYR A 161 -2.23 -4.68 12.41
CA TYR A 161 -1.37 -3.75 13.13
C TYR A 161 0.10 -4.09 12.87
N VAL A 162 0.88 -3.07 12.54
CA VAL A 162 2.32 -3.20 12.25
C VAL A 162 3.12 -2.45 13.29
N GLU A 163 4.02 -3.16 13.97
CA GLU A 163 4.96 -2.63 14.95
C GLU A 163 6.42 -2.93 14.57
N PRO A 164 7.40 -2.25 15.17
CA PRO A 164 8.81 -2.60 15.00
C PRO A 164 9.03 -4.08 15.37
N GLY A 165 9.64 -4.83 14.45
CA GLY A 165 9.97 -6.23 14.66
C GLY A 165 11.47 -6.44 14.86
N GLN A 166 11.84 -7.68 15.16
CA GLN A 166 13.23 -8.10 15.34
C GLN A 166 13.56 -9.27 14.40
N ARG A 167 14.84 -9.41 14.03
CA ARG A 167 15.30 -10.54 13.21
C ARG A 167 14.98 -11.90 13.83
N SER A 168 14.92 -11.98 15.16
CA SER A 168 14.52 -13.19 15.90
C SER A 168 13.12 -13.69 15.55
N GLU A 169 12.25 -12.85 14.97
CA GLU A 169 10.90 -13.24 14.55
C GLU A 169 10.87 -13.98 13.20
N LEU A 170 11.97 -13.97 12.44
CA LEU A 170 12.09 -14.68 11.16
C LEU A 170 12.39 -16.17 11.38
N LYS A 171 11.51 -16.85 12.12
CA LYS A 171 11.60 -18.26 12.44
C LYS A 171 10.98 -19.10 11.33
N ALA A 172 11.46 -20.33 11.18
CA ALA A 172 10.86 -21.30 10.26
C ALA A 172 9.34 -21.40 10.50
N GLY A 173 8.56 -21.39 9.42
CA GLY A 173 7.10 -21.42 9.44
C GLY A 173 6.42 -20.05 9.53
N ALA A 174 7.14 -18.97 9.86
CA ALA A 174 6.57 -17.63 9.91
C ALA A 174 6.14 -17.16 8.52
N LYS A 175 4.98 -16.49 8.43
CA LYS A 175 4.47 -15.93 7.17
C LYS A 175 5.03 -14.53 6.96
N VAL A 176 5.52 -14.26 5.76
CA VAL A 176 6.22 -13.01 5.45
C VAL A 176 5.74 -12.35 4.16
N VAL A 177 5.83 -11.02 4.15
CA VAL A 177 5.80 -10.17 2.97
C VAL A 177 7.14 -9.45 2.88
N LEU A 178 7.86 -9.69 1.79
CA LEU A 178 9.21 -9.22 1.54
C LEU A 178 9.16 -8.10 0.50
N PHE A 179 9.79 -6.98 0.85
CA PHE A 179 9.85 -5.80 0.00
C PHE A 179 11.26 -5.75 -0.60
N PRO A 180 11.44 -6.02 -1.90
CA PRO A 180 12.75 -5.95 -2.52
C PRO A 180 13.30 -4.51 -2.47
N ALA A 181 14.60 -4.38 -2.30
CA ALA A 181 15.35 -3.15 -2.52
C ALA A 181 15.65 -2.95 -4.01
N ASP A 182 16.08 -1.74 -4.37
CA ASP A 182 16.36 -1.37 -5.76
C ASP A 182 17.54 -2.16 -6.38
N ASP A 183 18.39 -2.78 -5.55
CA ASP A 183 19.49 -3.63 -6.00
C ASP A 183 19.04 -5.01 -6.54
N GLY A 184 17.75 -5.34 -6.37
CA GLY A 184 17.15 -6.60 -6.79
C GLY A 184 17.64 -7.86 -6.05
N LYS A 185 18.44 -7.70 -5.00
CA LYS A 185 19.09 -8.82 -4.27
C LYS A 185 18.84 -8.78 -2.77
N SER A 186 18.62 -7.59 -2.20
CA SER A 186 18.35 -7.40 -0.79
C SER A 186 16.91 -7.00 -0.54
N ALA A 187 16.43 -7.25 0.67
CA ALA A 187 15.14 -6.75 1.13
C ALA A 187 15.34 -5.37 1.78
N ARG A 188 14.56 -4.36 1.33
CA ARG A 188 14.48 -3.09 2.07
C ARG A 188 13.64 -3.24 3.34
N GLY A 189 12.72 -4.21 3.37
CA GLY A 189 11.93 -4.52 4.55
C GLY A 189 11.30 -5.91 4.50
N VAL A 190 10.98 -6.42 5.69
CA VAL A 190 10.27 -7.68 5.89
C VAL A 190 9.15 -7.46 6.90
N ALA A 191 7.92 -7.73 6.48
CA ALA A 191 6.78 -7.82 7.37
C ALA A 191 6.54 -9.28 7.72
N VAL A 192 6.65 -9.63 9.00
CA VAL A 192 6.52 -10.99 9.53
C VAL A 192 5.28 -11.10 10.41
N GLY A 193 4.48 -12.14 10.19
CA GLY A 193 3.30 -12.42 10.97
C GLY A 193 3.62 -12.90 12.38
N LYS A 194 3.04 -12.23 13.38
CA LYS A 194 3.07 -12.61 14.79
C LYS A 194 2.13 -13.79 15.03
N ASP A 195 2.56 -14.77 15.83
CA ASP A 195 1.72 -15.89 16.29
C ASP A 195 0.99 -16.64 15.15
N GLY A 196 1.65 -16.77 13.99
CA GLY A 196 1.10 -17.46 12.82
C GLY A 196 0.12 -16.63 11.98
N PHE A 197 -0.10 -15.36 12.32
CA PHE A 197 -0.87 -14.44 11.49
C PHE A 197 -0.27 -14.38 10.08
N THR A 198 -1.11 -14.35 9.06
CA THR A 198 -0.64 -14.14 7.68
C THR A 198 -0.79 -12.66 7.36
N PRO A 199 0.30 -11.90 7.19
CA PRO A 199 0.19 -10.49 6.82
C PRO A 199 -0.65 -10.34 5.53
N PRO A 200 -1.67 -9.45 5.52
CA PRO A 200 -2.54 -9.27 4.36
C PRO A 200 -1.83 -8.73 3.13
N MET A 201 -0.91 -7.77 3.35
CA MET A 201 -0.21 -7.00 2.33
C MET A 201 0.26 -7.82 1.16
#